data_AF-A0A534ZKF5-F1
#
_entry.id   AF-A0A534ZKF5-F1
#
_cell.length_a   1.000
_cell.length_b   1.000
_cell.length_c   1.000
_cell.angle_alpha   90.00
_cell.angle_beta   90.00
_cell.angle_gamma   90.00
#
_symmetry.space_group_name_H-M   'P 1'
#
loop_
_entity.id
_entity.type
_entity.pdbx_description
1 polymer ?
#
loop_
_entity_poly.entity_id
_entity_poly.type
_entity_poly.pdbx_seq_one_letter_code
_entity_poly.pdbx_strand_id
1 'polypeptide(L)'
;MQRLFRLSAVLAALLLTLVACTSNTGGSNAPSGSTAASGDPTAVCSADKFGCVKVAKGDKIEIATALTITGATASLGLDSVTGVQ
;
A
#
# COMPACT_ATOMS: atom_id res chain seq x y z
N MET A 1 5.61 -45.66 5.10
CA MET A 1 6.22 -44.39 5.58
C MET A 1 6.25 -43.28 4.52
N GLN A 2 6.81 -43.48 3.33
CA GLN A 2 6.93 -42.41 2.31
C GLN A 2 5.60 -41.82 1.81
N ARG A 3 4.54 -42.63 1.68
CA ARG A 3 3.21 -42.13 1.25
C ARG A 3 2.57 -41.20 2.27
N LEU A 4 2.75 -41.48 3.56
CA LEU A 4 2.24 -40.63 4.65
C LEU A 4 3.01 -39.31 4.72
N PHE A 5 4.33 -39.33 4.50
CA PHE A 5 5.13 -38.10 4.39
C PHE A 5 4.72 -37.24 3.19
N ARG A 6 4.44 -37.84 2.03
CA ARG A 6 3.98 -37.10 0.85
C ARG A 6 2.60 -36.48 1.06
N LEU A 7 1.67 -37.21 1.70
CA LEU A 7 0.35 -36.70 2.04
C LEU A 7 0.41 -35.54 3.05
N SER A 8 1.29 -35.64 4.05
CA SER A 8 1.50 -34.57 5.03
C SER A 8 2.07 -33.30 4.39
N ALA A 9 3.01 -33.43 3.44
CA ALA A 9 3.56 -32.29 2.71
C ALA A 9 2.51 -31.57 1.85
N VAL A 10 1.64 -32.33 1.16
CA VAL A 10 0.55 -31.76 0.36
C VAL A 10 -0.47 -31.03 1.25
N LEU A 11 -0.82 -31.63 2.40
CA LEU A 11 -1.75 -31.00 3.34
C LEU A 11 -1.17 -29.71 3.94
N ALA A 12 0.12 -29.70 4.29
CA ALA A 12 0.80 -28.51 4.80
C ALA A 12 0.85 -27.38 3.76
N ALA A 13 1.16 -27.71 2.50
CA ALA A 13 1.17 -26.74 1.41
C ALA A 13 -0.24 -26.14 1.19
N LEU A 14 -1.27 -26.97 1.22
CA LEU A 14 -2.66 -26.52 1.07
C LEU A 14 -3.05 -25.54 2.19
N LEU A 15 -2.75 -25.87 3.45
CA LEU A 15 -3.03 -25.00 4.60
C LEU A 15 -2.31 -23.65 4.52
N LEU A 16 -1.07 -23.61 4.02
CA LEU A 16 -0.33 -22.36 3.80
C LEU A 16 -1.01 -21.47 2.74
N THR A 17 -1.52 -22.05 1.66
CA THR A 17 -2.19 -21.28 0.60
C THR A 17 -3.51 -20.65 1.05
N LEU A 18 -4.26 -21.32 1.94
CA LEU A 18 -5.48 -20.76 2.51
C LEU A 18 -5.21 -19.58 3.43
N VAL A 19 -4.12 -19.61 4.22
CA VAL A 19 -3.71 -18.47 5.07
C VAL A 19 -3.30 -17.26 4.22
N ALA A 20 -2.61 -17.49 3.09
CA ALA A 20 -2.23 -16.39 2.19
C ALA A 20 -3.42 -15.74 1.48
N CYS A 21 -4.51 -16.47 1.27
CA CYS A 21 -5.73 -15.96 0.63
C CYS A 21 -6.76 -15.42 1.62
N THR A 22 -6.56 -15.61 2.93
CA THR A 22 -7.38 -14.95 3.94
C THR A 22 -6.95 -13.49 4.01
N SER A 23 -7.92 -12.57 3.81
CA SER A 23 -7.65 -11.14 3.90
C SER A 23 -7.11 -10.80 5.28
N ASN A 24 -5.86 -10.35 5.30
CA ASN A 24 -5.17 -9.89 6.50
C ASN A 24 -5.95 -8.74 7.15
N THR A 25 -6.67 -9.01 8.24
CA THR A 25 -7.19 -7.99 9.18
C THR A 25 -6.11 -7.53 10.18
N GLY A 26 -4.88 -8.02 10.05
CA GLY A 26 -3.72 -7.54 10.80
C GLY A 26 -3.22 -6.21 10.23
N GLY A 27 -3.17 -5.19 11.10
CA GLY A 27 -2.80 -3.81 10.77
C GLY A 27 -1.62 -3.69 9.81
N SER A 28 -1.93 -3.36 8.56
CA SER A 28 -0.95 -2.95 7.58
C SER A 28 -0.77 -1.44 7.74
N ASN A 29 0.43 -0.98 8.05
CA ASN A 29 0.84 0.43 7.92
C ASN A 29 1.10 0.81 6.44
N ALA A 30 0.58 0.03 5.49
CA ALA A 30 0.51 0.44 4.11
C ALA A 30 -0.50 1.60 4.01
N PRO A 31 -0.29 2.60 3.14
CA PRO A 31 -1.34 3.56 2.84
C PRO A 31 -2.55 2.74 2.43
N SER A 32 -3.68 2.90 3.12
CA SER A 32 -4.94 2.32 2.70
C SER A 32 -5.29 2.97 1.36
N GLY A 33 -4.83 2.36 0.27
CA GLY A 33 -5.33 2.63 -1.07
C GLY A 33 -6.85 2.56 -0.97
N SER A 34 -7.45 3.71 -1.21
CA SER A 34 -8.84 4.04 -0.99
C SER A 34 -9.74 2.80 -1.11
N THR A 35 -10.19 2.28 0.04
CA THR A 35 -11.54 1.76 0.07
C THR A 35 -12.40 2.97 -0.27
N ALA A 36 -12.73 3.11 -1.55
CA ALA A 36 -13.94 3.80 -1.95
C ALA A 36 -15.09 2.99 -1.35
N ALA A 37 -15.25 3.10 -0.02
CA ALA A 37 -16.55 3.00 0.58
C ALA A 37 -17.40 3.99 -0.21
N SER A 38 -18.49 3.49 -0.77
CA SER A 38 -19.54 4.25 -1.44
C SER A 38 -20.13 5.29 -0.47
N GLY A 39 -19.35 6.31 -0.16
CA GLY A 39 -19.59 7.32 0.85
C GLY A 39 -19.05 8.65 0.35
N ASP A 40 -19.72 9.71 0.78
CA ASP A 40 -19.40 11.08 0.41
C ASP A 40 -17.90 11.36 0.64
N PRO A 41 -17.11 11.66 -0.40
CA PRO A 41 -15.68 11.93 -0.28
C PRO A 41 -15.39 13.15 0.62
N THR A 42 -16.39 14.00 0.89
CA THR A 42 -16.27 15.12 1.83
C THR A 42 -16.40 14.70 3.30
N ALA A 43 -16.92 13.50 3.59
CA ALA A 43 -17.01 12.98 4.95
C ALA A 43 -15.62 12.69 5.54
N VAL A 44 -14.70 12.18 4.70
CA VAL A 44 -13.30 11.95 5.09
C VAL A 44 -12.62 13.28 5.41
N CYS A 45 -12.86 14.31 4.59
CA CYS A 45 -12.36 15.66 4.80
C CYS A 45 -12.90 16.32 6.06
N SER A 46 -14.15 16.03 6.43
CA SER A 46 -14.80 16.64 7.60
C SER A 46 -14.38 15.97 8.92
N ALA A 47 -13.94 14.71 8.85
CA ALA A 47 -13.39 13.98 10.00
C ALA A 47 -11.90 14.32 10.25
N ASP A 48 -11.18 14.81 9.24
CA ASP A 48 -9.79 15.24 9.38
C ASP A 48 -9.70 16.64 10.01
N LYS A 49 -8.87 16.80 11.04
CA LYS A 49 -8.72 18.06 11.78
C LYS A 49 -8.10 19.21 10.95
N PHE A 50 -7.40 18.89 9.86
CA PHE A 50 -6.81 19.85 8.94
C PHE A 50 -7.71 20.11 7.72
N GLY A 51 -8.73 19.28 7.51
CA GLY A 51 -9.62 19.36 6.37
C GLY A 51 -8.95 18.95 5.05
N CYS A 52 -9.72 18.99 3.96
CA CYS A 52 -9.17 18.77 2.62
C CYS A 52 -8.71 20.07 1.97
N VAL A 53 -7.63 19.97 1.21
CA VAL A 53 -7.15 21.04 0.33
C VAL A 53 -8.14 21.21 -0.82
N LYS A 54 -8.64 22.43 -1.01
CA LYS A 54 -9.46 22.79 -2.18
C LYS A 54 -8.54 23.23 -3.31
N VAL A 55 -8.60 22.50 -4.42
CA VAL A 55 -7.91 22.85 -5.66
C VAL A 55 -8.98 23.30 -6.65
N ALA A 56 -8.90 24.53 -7.16
CA ALA A 56 -9.88 25.01 -8.12
C ALA A 56 -9.66 24.37 -9.49
N LYS A 57 -10.70 24.36 -10.32
CA LYS A 57 -10.58 23.86 -11.69
C LYS A 57 -9.61 24.73 -12.48
N GLY A 58 -8.52 24.13 -12.95
CA GLY A 58 -7.47 24.83 -13.70
C GLY A 58 -6.23 25.17 -12.88
N ASP A 59 -6.28 25.05 -11.56
CA ASP A 59 -5.10 25.20 -10.72
C ASP A 59 -4.13 24.03 -10.95
N LYS A 60 -2.83 24.33 -10.93
CA LYS A 60 -1.80 23.29 -10.94
C LYS A 60 -1.64 22.72 -9.54
N ILE A 61 -1.57 21.39 -9.47
CA ILE A 61 -1.13 20.69 -8.26
C ILE A 61 0.38 20.51 -8.38
N GLU A 62 1.13 21.21 -7.53
CA GLU A 62 2.58 21.06 -7.44
C GLU A 62 2.89 19.98 -6.39
N ILE A 63 3.52 18.89 -6.83
CA ILE A 63 3.94 17.79 -5.97
C ILE A 63 5.47 17.80 -5.91
N ALA A 64 6.01 17.95 -4.71
CA ALA A 64 7.44 17.90 -4.46
C ALA A 64 7.79 16.63 -3.68
N THR A 65 8.92 16.02 -4.02
CA THR A 65 9.45 14.84 -3.31
C THR A 65 10.77 15.20 -2.65
N ALA A 66 10.91 14.82 -1.37
CA ALA A 66 12.14 14.98 -0.62
C ALA A 66 12.90 13.64 -0.61
N LEU A 67 13.91 13.53 -1.48
CA LEU A 67 14.61 12.27 -1.76
C LEU A 67 16.12 12.47 -1.67
N THR A 68 16.84 11.44 -1.19
CA THR A 68 18.31 11.45 -1.18
C THR A 68 18.83 11.07 -2.56
N ILE A 69 19.05 12.04 -3.44
CA ILE A 69 19.53 11.83 -4.82
C ILE A 69 21.06 11.89 -4.95
N THR A 70 21.76 12.16 -3.86
CA THR A 70 23.23 12.22 -3.78
C THR A 70 23.74 11.49 -2.53
N GLY A 71 25.00 11.07 -2.54
CA GLY A 71 25.64 10.39 -1.40
C GLY A 71 25.39 8.88 -1.38
N ALA A 72 25.59 8.25 -0.22
CA ALA A 72 25.62 6.78 -0.11
C ALA A 72 24.29 6.08 -0.41
N THR A 73 23.16 6.78 -0.23
CA THR A 73 21.80 6.26 -0.50
C THR A 73 21.19 6.82 -1.78
N ALA A 74 22.01 7.42 -2.66
CA ALA A 74 21.55 8.04 -3.90
C ALA A 74 20.74 7.09 -4.79
N SER A 75 21.12 5.81 -4.86
CA SER A 75 20.43 4.80 -5.67
C SER A 75 18.95 4.66 -5.31
N LEU A 76 18.61 4.68 -4.03
CA LEU A 76 17.23 4.56 -3.55
C LEU A 76 16.42 5.83 -3.86
N GLY A 77 17.03 7.00 -3.70
CA GLY A 77 16.40 8.26 -4.06
C GLY A 77 16.17 8.39 -5.56
N LEU A 78 17.12 7.96 -6.38
CA LEU A 78 17.00 7.98 -7.85
C LEU A 78 15.94 7.00 -8.36
N ASP A 79 15.85 5.80 -7.78
CA ASP A 79 14.77 4.84 -8.06
C ASP A 79 13.40 5.49 -7.79
N SER A 80 13.26 6.14 -6.63
CA SER A 80 12.04 6.85 -6.26
C SER A 80 11.73 8.06 -7.15
N VAL A 81 12.73 8.84 -7.56
CA VAL A 81 12.53 9.96 -8.52
C VAL A 81 12.03 9.42 -9.85
N THR A 82 12.63 8.35 -10.35
CA THR A 82 12.25 7.74 -11.63
C THR A 82 10.84 7.16 -11.57
N GLY A 83 10.41 6.65 -10.42
CA GLY A 83 9.04 6.15 -10.23
C GLY A 83 7.96 7.25 -10.18
N VAL A 84 8.33 8.50 -9.86
CA VAL A 84 7.38 9.63 -9.76
C VAL A 84 7.35 10.48 -11.04
N GLN A 85 8.37 10.36 -11.90
CA GLN A 85 8.46 11.06 -13.19
C GLN A 85 7.50 10.50 -14.23
#